data_AF-A0A5N8YV77-F1
#
_entry.id   AF-A0A5N8YV77-F1
#
_cell.length_a   1.000
_cell.length_b   1.000
_cell.length_c   1.000
_cell.angle_alpha   90.00
_cell.angle_beta   90.00
_cell.angle_gamma   90.00
#
_symmetry.space_group_name_H-M   'P 1'
#
loop_
_entity.id
_entity.type
_entity.pdbx_description
1 polymer ?
#
loop_
_entity_poly.entity_id
_entity_poly.type
_entity_poly.pdbx_seq_one_letter_code
_entity_poly.pdbx_strand_id
1 'polypeptide(L)'
;MAIVRVYTGDDGQSHFEDIVPKFIKVENRDDDTWPQDGRELIHEPSGTLARRFDNKRSNPWHHAPGRAVVFTLQGAVEIEIGDGTKRTIGPGDILIAEDMTGQGHYTREVGNEDRISVFVPMKEQS
;
A
#
# COMPACT_ATOMS: atom_id res chain seq x y z
N MET A 1 -14.34 5.91 4.83
CA MET A 1 -13.84 4.59 4.39
C MET A 1 -14.02 3.61 5.54
N ALA A 2 -14.47 2.39 5.27
CA ALA A 2 -14.54 1.31 6.25
C ALA A 2 -13.71 0.12 5.76
N ILE A 3 -12.96 -0.51 6.67
CA ILE A 3 -12.37 -1.83 6.47
C ILE A 3 -13.10 -2.73 7.45
N VAL A 4 -13.88 -3.68 6.93
CA VAL A 4 -14.75 -4.53 7.75
C VAL A 4 -14.37 -5.98 7.55
N ARG A 5 -14.18 -6.71 8.65
CA ARG A 5 -13.97 -8.15 8.64
C ARG A 5 -15.25 -8.84 9.11
N VAL A 6 -15.59 -9.94 8.43
CA VAL A 6 -16.56 -10.93 8.90
C VAL A 6 -15.82 -12.22 9.20
N TYR A 7 -16.05 -12.81 10.35
CA TYR A 7 -15.42 -14.07 10.76
C TYR A 7 -16.36 -14.92 11.63
N THR A 8 -16.05 -16.21 11.74
CA THR A 8 -16.76 -17.13 12.64
C THR A 8 -16.13 -17.05 14.03
N GLY A 9 -16.94 -16.74 15.04
CA GLY A 9 -16.50 -16.69 16.44
C GLY A 9 -16.48 -18.08 17.09
N ASP A 10 -15.99 -18.13 18.33
CA ASP A 10 -15.93 -19.37 19.12
C ASP A 10 -17.32 -19.94 19.45
N ASP A 11 -18.37 -19.14 19.30
CA ASP A 11 -19.78 -19.53 19.43
C ASP A 11 -20.36 -20.16 18.15
N GLY A 12 -19.55 -20.28 17.09
CA GLY A 12 -19.97 -20.80 15.79
C GLY A 12 -20.82 -19.83 14.97
N GLN A 13 -20.99 -18.57 15.39
CA GLN A 13 -21.77 -17.56 14.67
C GLN A 13 -20.87 -16.57 13.92
N SER A 14 -21.45 -15.81 12.99
CA SER A 14 -20.74 -14.74 12.28
C SER A 14 -20.67 -13.47 13.13
N HIS A 15 -19.49 -12.84 13.16
CA HIS A 15 -19.22 -11.58 13.85
C HIS A 15 -18.61 -10.57 12.87
N PHE A 16 -18.95 -9.30 13.07
CA PHE A 16 -18.32 -8.17 12.38
C PHE A 16 -17.21 -7.56 13.26
N GLU A 17 -16.13 -7.13 12.62
CA GLU A 17 -15.07 -6.34 13.23
C GLU A 17 -14.75 -5.15 12.32
N ASP A 18 -14.88 -3.94 12.85
CA ASP A 18 -14.44 -2.71 12.18
C ASP A 18 -12.93 -2.53 12.42
N ILE A 19 -12.16 -2.54 11.33
CA ILE A 19 -10.71 -2.36 11.36
C ILE A 19 -10.40 -0.89 11.10
N VAL A 20 -9.77 -0.24 12.09
CA VAL A 20 -9.22 1.10 11.97
C VAL A 20 -7.69 1.01 12.08
N PRO A 21 -6.95 1.22 10.97
CA PRO A 21 -5.50 1.16 11.04
C PRO A 21 -4.92 2.25 11.95
N LYS A 22 -4.14 1.83 12.93
CA LYS A 22 -3.39 2.63 13.92
C LYS A 22 -2.09 3.22 13.37
N PHE A 23 -1.71 2.90 12.12
CA PHE A 23 -0.52 3.41 11.41
C PHE A 23 0.65 3.76 12.33
N ILE A 24 1.32 2.73 12.83
CA ILE A 24 2.49 2.89 13.69
C ILE A 24 3.63 3.40 12.81
N LYS A 25 4.30 4.48 13.25
CA LYS A 25 5.50 4.99 12.59
C LYS A 25 6.55 3.88 12.59
N VAL A 26 7.08 3.55 11.42
CA VAL A 26 8.16 2.56 11.32
C VAL A 26 9.45 3.33 11.60
N GLU A 27 10.22 2.90 12.59
CA GLU A 27 11.61 3.33 12.71
C GLU A 27 12.35 2.74 11.51
N ASN A 28 12.80 3.61 10.61
CA ASN A 28 13.64 3.19 9.49
C ASN A 28 14.89 2.55 10.08
N ARG A 29 15.18 1.32 9.70
CA ARG A 29 16.44 0.67 9.99
C ARG A 29 17.54 1.31 9.14
N ASP A 30 18.79 1.20 9.58
CA ASP A 30 19.94 1.79 8.89
C ASP A 30 20.14 1.24 7.45
N ASP A 31 19.54 0.09 7.13
CA ASP A 31 19.54 -0.56 5.81
C ASP A 31 18.24 -0.33 4.99
N ASP A 32 17.27 0.40 5.54
CA ASP A 32 16.03 0.71 4.83
C ASP A 32 16.31 1.73 3.72
N THR A 33 16.32 1.24 2.48
CA THR A 33 16.30 2.08 1.26
C THR A 33 14.95 2.80 1.06
N TRP A 34 13.96 2.53 1.92
CA TRP A 34 12.56 2.96 1.78
C TRP A 34 11.99 3.48 3.10
N PRO A 35 12.05 4.79 3.39
CA PRO A 35 11.36 5.33 4.55
C PRO A 35 9.84 5.13 4.40
N GLN A 36 9.24 4.42 5.36
CA GLN A 36 7.79 4.18 5.43
C GLN A 36 7.18 5.03 6.55
N ASP A 37 6.22 5.90 6.21
CA ASP A 37 5.65 6.85 7.19
C ASP A 37 4.71 6.17 8.19
N GLY A 38 4.04 5.09 7.79
CA GLY A 38 3.31 4.21 8.71
C GLY A 38 2.69 3.00 8.03
N ARG A 39 2.63 1.87 8.75
CA ARG A 39 1.98 0.64 8.24
C ARG A 39 1.31 -0.17 9.35
N GLU A 40 0.39 -1.03 8.95
CA GLU A 40 -0.20 -2.05 9.82
C GLU A 40 -0.61 -3.29 9.04
N LEU A 41 -0.38 -4.47 9.61
CA LEU A 41 -0.92 -5.74 9.13
C LEU A 41 -2.38 -5.84 9.54
N ILE A 42 -3.28 -5.69 8.58
CA ILE A 42 -4.72 -5.66 8.83
C ILE A 42 -5.39 -7.01 8.59
N HIS A 43 -4.69 -7.96 7.96
CA HIS A 43 -5.14 -9.35 7.85
C HIS A 43 -3.94 -10.28 7.64
N GLU A 44 -3.58 -11.03 8.69
CA GLU A 44 -2.41 -11.92 8.71
C GLU A 44 -2.45 -13.03 7.64
N PRO A 45 -3.56 -13.77 7.43
CA PRO A 45 -3.58 -14.88 6.47
C PRO A 45 -3.29 -14.50 5.02
N SER A 46 -3.61 -13.27 4.61
CA SER A 46 -3.31 -12.76 3.26
C SER A 46 -2.06 -11.90 3.20
N GLY A 47 -1.45 -11.58 4.35
CA GLY A 47 -0.39 -10.58 4.43
C GLY A 47 -0.84 -9.17 4.04
N THR A 48 -2.13 -8.86 4.16
CA THR A 48 -2.67 -7.57 3.71
C THR A 48 -2.24 -6.45 4.64
N LEU A 49 -1.65 -5.41 4.06
CA LEU A 49 -1.09 -4.26 4.77
C LEU A 49 -1.86 -3.00 4.44
N ALA A 50 -2.22 -2.20 5.45
CA ALA A 50 -2.53 -0.79 5.27
C ALA A 50 -1.24 0.03 5.37
N ARG A 51 -1.05 0.99 4.46
CA ARG A 51 0.08 1.92 4.49
C ARG A 51 -0.40 3.36 4.42
N ARG A 52 0.30 4.23 5.15
CA ARG A 52 0.18 5.69 5.08
C ARG A 52 1.49 6.27 4.54
N PHE A 53 1.39 7.18 3.59
CA PHE A 53 2.51 7.94 3.03
C PHE A 53 2.25 9.44 3.20
N ASP A 54 3.26 10.18 3.67
CA ASP A 54 3.23 11.63 3.82
C ASP A 54 3.05 12.29 2.44
N ASN A 55 2.15 13.26 2.34
CA ASN A 55 1.80 13.90 1.06
C ASN A 55 2.94 14.66 0.36
N LYS A 56 4.09 14.86 1.02
CA LYS A 56 5.31 15.46 0.43
C LYS A 56 6.35 14.41 0.06
N ARG A 57 6.09 13.13 0.33
CA ARG A 57 7.02 12.05 0.04
C ARG A 57 7.18 11.87 -1.47
N SER A 58 8.44 11.68 -1.87
CA SER A 58 8.77 11.07 -3.14
C SER A 58 9.64 9.85 -2.93
N ASN A 59 9.50 8.88 -3.82
CA ASN A 59 10.35 7.72 -3.87
C ASN A 59 11.11 7.72 -5.20
N PRO A 60 12.46 7.83 -5.18
CA PRO A 60 13.28 7.69 -6.37
C PRO A 60 13.03 6.37 -7.11
N TRP A 61 13.62 6.21 -8.29
CA TRP A 61 13.48 5.00 -9.11
C TRP A 61 13.69 3.71 -8.31
N HIS A 62 12.68 2.84 -8.33
CA HIS A 62 12.61 1.65 -7.49
C HIS A 62 11.74 0.56 -8.05
N HIS A 63 11.96 -0.65 -7.56
CA HIS A 63 11.11 -1.80 -7.85
C HIS A 63 10.02 -1.94 -6.82
N ALA A 64 8.91 -2.57 -7.23
CA ALA A 64 7.98 -3.12 -6.27
C ALA A 64 8.73 -4.15 -5.37
N PRO A 65 8.61 -4.10 -4.03
CA PRO A 65 9.27 -5.05 -3.14
C PRO A 65 8.70 -6.47 -3.24
N GLY A 66 7.59 -6.62 -3.95
CA GLY A 66 6.89 -7.85 -4.26
C GLY A 66 5.66 -7.53 -5.12
N ARG A 67 5.10 -8.55 -5.77
CA ARG A 67 3.88 -8.38 -6.56
C ARG A 67 2.70 -8.08 -5.64
N ALA A 68 1.95 -7.01 -5.92
CA ALA A 68 0.83 -6.61 -5.10
C ALA A 68 -0.27 -5.91 -5.90
N VAL A 69 -1.51 -6.10 -5.46
CA VAL A 69 -2.63 -5.24 -5.83
C VAL A 69 -2.77 -4.16 -4.76
N VAL A 70 -2.80 -2.91 -5.18
CA VAL A 70 -2.83 -1.73 -4.32
C VAL A 70 -4.10 -0.95 -4.56
N PHE A 71 -4.90 -0.81 -3.51
CA PHE A 71 -6.13 0.00 -3.51
C PHE A 71 -5.82 1.34 -2.86
N THR A 72 -5.93 2.44 -3.59
CA THR A 72 -5.80 3.78 -2.99
C THR A 72 -7.14 4.21 -2.43
N LEU A 73 -7.13 4.64 -1.16
CA LEU A 73 -8.35 4.90 -0.40
C LEU A 73 -8.48 6.37 0.03
N GLN A 74 -7.35 7.07 0.16
CA GLN A 74 -7.25 8.50 0.42
C GLN A 74 -5.95 9.02 -0.20
N GLY A 75 -5.89 10.30 -0.54
CA GLY A 75 -4.72 10.91 -1.20
C GLY A 75 -4.47 10.32 -2.58
N ALA A 76 -3.34 10.64 -3.19
CA ALA A 76 -2.99 10.14 -4.51
C ALA A 76 -1.48 10.07 -4.71
N VAL A 77 -1.06 9.21 -5.65
CA VAL A 77 0.33 9.08 -6.07
C VAL A 77 0.44 9.29 -7.57
N GLU A 78 1.43 10.05 -8.01
CA GLU A 78 1.90 10.05 -9.40
C GLU A 78 3.00 8.98 -9.54
N ILE A 79 2.85 8.11 -10.52
CA ILE A 79 3.84 7.08 -10.87
C ILE A 79 4.39 7.42 -12.25
N GLU A 80 5.71 7.47 -12.34
CA GLU A 80 6.46 7.71 -13.58
C GLU A 80 7.24 6.45 -13.98
N ILE A 81 7.20 6.11 -15.26
CA ILE A 81 7.96 4.99 -15.85
C ILE A 81 9.07 5.52 -16.77
N GLY A 82 9.95 4.62 -17.23
CA GLY A 82 11.21 4.95 -17.90
C GLY A 82 11.16 5.89 -19.11
N ASP A 83 10.03 5.94 -19.82
CA ASP A 83 9.83 6.82 -20.98
C ASP A 83 9.31 8.23 -20.59
N GLY A 84 9.17 8.50 -19.29
CA GLY A 84 8.63 9.75 -18.75
C GLY A 84 7.11 9.79 -18.66
N THR A 85 6.41 8.73 -19.09
CA THR A 85 4.94 8.63 -18.93
C THR A 85 4.57 8.61 -17.46
N LYS A 86 3.58 9.42 -17.10
CA LYS A 86 3.06 9.54 -15.72
C LYS A 86 1.60 9.12 -15.65
N ARG A 87 1.22 8.48 -14.55
CA ARG A 87 -0.18 8.23 -14.18
C ARG A 87 -0.41 8.59 -12.73
N THR A 88 -1.53 9.26 -12.45
CA THR A 88 -1.98 9.51 -11.07
C THR A 88 -2.96 8.42 -10.67
N ILE A 89 -2.74 7.82 -9.50
CA ILE A 89 -3.59 6.80 -8.88
C ILE A 89 -4.17 7.41 -7.61
N GLY A 90 -5.49 7.65 -7.60
CA GLY A 90 -6.22 8.27 -6.50
C GLY A 90 -7.27 7.36 -5.87
N PRO A 91 -8.15 7.89 -5.01
CA PRO A 91 -9.15 7.09 -4.33
C PRO A 91 -10.09 6.38 -5.30
N GLY A 92 -10.23 5.06 -5.16
CA GLY A 92 -11.04 4.22 -6.05
C GLY A 92 -10.27 3.59 -7.21
N ASP A 93 -9.04 4.04 -7.47
CA ASP A 93 -8.17 3.40 -8.45
C ASP A 93 -7.45 2.18 -7.84
N ILE A 94 -7.11 1.23 -8.73
CA ILE A 94 -6.36 0.02 -8.40
C ILE A 94 -5.07 0.02 -9.20
N LEU A 95 -3.94 -0.08 -8.50
CA LEU A 95 -2.63 -0.34 -9.10
C LEU A 95 -2.29 -1.82 -8.94
N ILE A 96 -1.78 -2.44 -10.00
CA ILE A 96 -1.15 -3.75 -9.94
C ILE A 96 0.35 -3.51 -10.16
N ALA A 97 1.15 -3.75 -9.14
CA ALA A 97 2.60 -3.51 -9.15
C ALA A 97 3.33 -4.85 -9.27
N GLU A 98 4.08 -5.04 -10.35
CA GLU A 98 4.80 -6.29 -10.66
C GLU A 98 6.21 -6.07 -11.20
N ASP A 99 6.67 -4.82 -11.27
CA ASP A 99 7.96 -4.43 -11.81
C ASP A 99 9.08 -4.65 -10.76
N MET A 100 9.36 -5.92 -10.50
CA MET A 100 10.34 -6.38 -9.51
C MET A 100 11.80 -6.37 -10.02
N THR A 101 12.01 -6.08 -11.30
CA THR A 101 13.32 -6.08 -11.96
C THR A 101 13.37 -4.98 -13.03
N GLY A 102 14.55 -4.72 -13.60
CA GLY A 102 14.73 -3.70 -14.64
C GLY A 102 14.89 -2.30 -14.06
N GLN A 103 14.29 -1.28 -14.68
CA GLN A 103 14.42 0.12 -14.23
C GLN A 103 13.54 0.44 -13.01
N GLY A 104 12.38 -0.21 -12.90
CA GLY A 104 11.37 0.12 -11.91
C GLY A 104 10.57 1.39 -12.27
N HIS A 105 10.04 2.05 -11.25
CA HIS A 105 9.24 3.27 -11.37
C HIS A 105 9.66 4.33 -10.35
N TYR A 106 9.33 5.59 -10.62
CA TYR A 106 9.40 6.67 -9.65
C TYR A 106 8.00 6.94 -9.11
N THR A 107 7.89 7.24 -7.81
CA THR A 107 6.60 7.69 -7.24
C THR A 107 6.73 9.03 -6.54
N ARG A 108 5.69 9.84 -6.61
CA ARG A 108 5.55 11.06 -5.82
C ARG A 108 4.13 11.17 -5.31
N GLU A 109 3.96 11.34 -4.01
CA GLU A 109 2.65 11.64 -3.44
C GLU A 109 2.20 13.02 -3.96
N VAL A 110 0.92 13.15 -4.32
CA VAL A 110 0.36 14.38 -4.88
C VAL A 110 -0.94 14.76 -4.18
N GLY A 111 -1.20 16.07 -4.10
CA GLY A 111 -2.34 16.62 -3.38
C GLY A 111 -1.98 17.07 -1.95
N ASN A 112 -3.02 17.33 -1.14
CA ASN A 112 -2.88 17.92 0.19
C ASN A 112 -3.17 16.95 1.34
N GLU A 113 -3.41 15.67 1.04
CA GLU A 113 -3.72 14.64 2.03
C GLU A 113 -2.71 13.51 1.96
N ASP A 114 -2.35 12.96 3.11
CA ASP A 114 -1.55 11.73 3.17
C ASP A 114 -2.26 10.61 2.41
N ARG A 115 -1.48 9.84 1.65
CA ARG A 115 -2.01 8.70 0.91
C ARG A 115 -2.20 7.51 1.83
N ILE A 116 -3.43 7.02 1.89
CA ILE A 116 -3.77 5.75 2.54
C ILE A 116 -4.07 4.71 1.46
N SER A 117 -3.40 3.57 1.54
CA SER A 117 -3.58 2.48 0.58
C SER A 117 -3.51 1.11 1.25
N VAL A 118 -4.21 0.14 0.64
CA VAL A 118 -4.19 -1.26 1.06
C VAL A 118 -3.42 -2.08 0.02
N PHE A 119 -2.39 -2.78 0.47
CA PHE A 119 -1.56 -3.67 -0.33
C PHE A 119 -2.00 -5.11 -0.06
N VAL A 120 -2.41 -5.80 -1.12
CA VAL A 120 -2.72 -7.23 -1.10
C VAL A 120 -1.61 -7.96 -1.86
N PRO A 121 -0.73 -8.71 -1.17
CA PRO A 121 0.29 -9.51 -1.81
C PRO A 121 -0.32 -10.50 -2.82
N MET A 122 0.35 -10.66 -3.96
CA MET A 122 0.00 -11.67 -4.95
C MET A 122 0.87 -12.91 -4.75
N LYS A 123 0.32 -14.10 -5.02
CA LYS A 123 1.11 -15.33 -5.08
C LYS A 123 2.14 -15.21 -6.20
N GLU A 124 3.31 -15.83 -6.00
CA GLU A 124 4.29 -15.98 -7.08
C GLU A 124 3.66 -16.71 -8.27
N GLN A 125 4.07 -16.32 -9.49
CA GLN A 125 3.66 -17.05 -10.69
C GLN A 125 4.32 -18.43 -10.64
N SER A 126 3.49 -19.47 -10.70
CA SER A 126 3.95 -20.85 -10.91
C SER A 126 4.63 -21.03 -12.26
#